data_AF-A0AAJ1ZNS8-F1
#
_entry.id   AF-A0AAJ1ZNS8-F1
#
_cell.length_a   1.000
_cell.length_b   1.000
_cell.length_c   1.000
_cell.angle_alpha   90.00
_cell.angle_beta   90.00
_cell.angle_gamma   90.00
#
_symmetry.space_group_name_H-M   'P 1'
#
loop_
_entity.id
_entity.type
_entity.pdbx_description
1 polymer ?
#
loop_
_entity_poly.entity_id
_entity_poly.type
_entity_poly.pdbx_seq_one_letter_code
_entity_poly.pdbx_strand_id
1 'polypeptide(L)' 'MTDDVNTPPDRATATAYVDAALALHFPSVTEAAAARVHEQFARIAMLAGPVLLYPLAADDEPAPVYRP' A
#
# COMPACT_ATOMS: atom_id res chain seq x y z
N MET A 1 6.67 14.30 -18.56
CA MET A 1 6.16 14.33 -17.19
C MET A 1 6.42 12.94 -16.62
N THR A 2 7.64 12.71 -16.16
CA THR A 2 8.03 11.45 -15.52
C THR A 2 7.49 11.53 -14.10
N ASP A 3 6.38 10.86 -13.83
CA ASP A 3 6.00 10.55 -12.47
C ASP A 3 7.19 9.81 -11.85
N ASP A 4 7.78 10.40 -10.83
CA ASP A 4 8.87 9.79 -10.09
C ASP A 4 8.24 8.65 -9.27
N VAL A 5 8.14 7.48 -9.91
CA VAL A 5 7.51 6.25 -9.37
C VAL A 5 8.14 5.83 -8.03
N ASN A 6 9.29 6.41 -7.69
CA ASN A 6 10.02 6.16 -6.46
C ASN A 6 9.64 7.11 -5.31
N THR A 7 8.78 8.11 -5.53
CA THR A 7 8.32 8.96 -4.42
C THR A 7 7.18 8.24 -3.68
N PRO A 8 7.31 7.97 -2.36
CA PRO A 8 6.21 7.42 -1.57
C PRO A 8 4.97 8.32 -1.70
N PRO A 9 3.76 7.75 -1.81
CA PRO A 9 2.55 8.55 -1.92
C PRO A 9 2.42 9.47 -0.70
N ASP A 10 2.04 10.71 -0.94
CA ASP A 10 1.71 11.62 0.16
C ASP A 10 0.48 11.11 0.92
N ARG A 11 0.27 11.66 2.14
CA ARG A 11 -0.82 11.21 3.02
C ARG A 11 -2.19 11.37 2.36
N ALA A 12 -2.40 12.42 1.56
CA ALA A 12 -3.69 12.66 0.91
C ALA A 12 -4.00 11.60 -0.15
N THR A 13 -3.00 11.24 -0.94
CA THR A 13 -3.08 10.17 -1.95
C THR A 13 -3.34 8.82 -1.30
N ALA A 14 -2.64 8.50 -0.21
CA ALA A 14 -2.85 7.27 0.55
C ALA A 14 -4.27 7.19 1.13
N THR A 15 -4.81 8.29 1.66
CA THR A 15 -6.19 8.36 2.16
C THR A 15 -7.21 8.12 1.06
N ALA A 16 -7.07 8.79 -0.10
CA ALA A 16 -7.99 8.60 -1.21
C ALA A 16 -7.98 7.16 -1.76
N TYR A 17 -6.80 6.53 -1.78
CA TYR A 17 -6.67 5.11 -2.12
C TYR A 17 -7.44 4.21 -1.15
N VAL A 18 -7.28 4.42 0.16
CA VAL A 18 -7.97 3.64 1.19
C VAL A 18 -9.49 3.79 1.07
N ASP A 19 -9.98 5.02 0.84
CA ASP A 19 -11.41 5.27 0.66
C ASP A 19 -11.97 4.53 -0.56
N ALA A 20 -11.27 4.58 -1.70
CA ALA A 20 -11.67 3.87 -2.91
C ALA A 20 -11.64 2.34 -2.72
N ALA A 21 -10.61 1.81 -2.06
CA ALA A 21 -10.48 0.39 -1.78
C ALA A 21 -11.57 -0.12 -0.83
N LEU A 22 -11.89 0.66 0.21
CA LEU A 22 -12.98 0.34 1.13
C LEU A 22 -14.35 0.35 0.41
N ALA A 23 -14.61 1.35 -0.44
CA ALA A 23 -15.85 1.42 -1.21
C ALA A 23 -16.00 0.22 -2.18
N LEU A 24 -14.89 -0.20 -2.82
CA LEU A 24 -14.91 -1.28 -3.80
C LEU A 24 -15.04 -2.67 -3.17
N HIS A 25 -14.31 -2.94 -2.09
CA HIS A 25 -14.19 -4.29 -1.53
C HIS A 25 -15.03 -4.51 -0.27
N PHE A 26 -15.37 -3.44 0.44
CA PHE A 26 -16.05 -3.49 1.74
C PHE A 26 -17.22 -2.48 1.81
N PRO A 27 -18.22 -2.58 0.92
CA PRO A 27 -19.30 -1.59 0.80
C PRO A 27 -20.15 -1.43 2.07
N SER A 28 -20.11 -2.39 2.99
CA SER A 28 -20.83 -2.37 4.27
C SER A 28 -19.92 -2.11 5.48
N VAL A 29 -18.71 -1.56 5.28
CA VAL A 29 -17.79 -1.23 6.37
C VAL A 29 -18.37 -0.13 7.25
N THR A 30 -18.25 -0.27 8.56
CA THR A 30 -18.67 0.78 9.50
C THR A 30 -17.65 1.91 9.48
N GLU A 31 -18.10 3.13 9.79
CA GLU A 31 -17.22 4.30 9.88
C GLU A 31 -16.07 4.09 10.89
N ALA A 32 -16.36 3.48 12.05
CA ALA A 32 -15.35 3.15 13.05
C ALA A 32 -14.30 2.15 12.53
N ALA A 33 -14.71 1.16 11.72
CA ALA A 33 -13.78 0.24 11.09
C ALA A 33 -12.96 0.92 9.99
N ALA A 34 -13.58 1.78 9.18
CA ALA A 34 -12.89 2.56 8.15
C ALA A 34 -11.81 3.47 8.75
N ALA A 35 -12.13 4.19 9.84
CA ALA A 35 -11.17 5.02 10.56
C ALA A 35 -9.97 4.20 11.06
N ARG A 36 -10.21 3.01 11.60
CA ARG A 36 -9.14 2.11 12.03
C ARG A 36 -8.29 1.59 10.88
N VAL A 37 -8.89 1.33 9.71
CA VAL A 37 -8.15 0.95 8.50
C VAL A 37 -7.24 2.08 8.05
N HIS A 38 -7.72 3.33 8.02
CA HIS A 38 -6.88 4.50 7.72
C HIS A 38 -5.66 4.60 8.64
N GLU A 39 -5.86 4.47 9.95
CA GLU A 39 -4.77 4.49 10.92
C GLU A 39 -3.75 3.36 10.68
N GLN A 40 -4.21 2.13 10.45
CA GLN A 40 -3.30 1.00 10.21
C GLN A 40 -2.61 1.12 8.86
N PHE A 41 -3.31 1.59 7.83
CA PHE A 41 -2.74 1.79 6.51
C PHE A 41 -1.62 2.83 6.53
N ALA A 42 -1.80 3.93 7.28
CA ALA A 42 -0.73 4.92 7.47
C ALA A 42 0.53 4.32 8.09
N ARG A 43 0.38 3.42 9.08
CA ARG A 43 1.51 2.71 9.70
C ARG A 43 2.20 1.77 8.70
N ILE A 44 1.43 1.04 7.90
CA ILE A 44 1.95 0.14 6.88
C ILE A 44 2.67 0.92 5.78
N ALA A 45 2.12 2.05 5.32
CA ALA A 45 2.74 2.90 4.31
C ALA A 45 4.13 3.39 4.74
N MET A 46 4.30 3.73 6.03
CA MET A 46 5.61 4.10 6.58
C MET A 46 6.63 2.95 6.52
N LEU A 47 6.18 1.70 6.69
CA LEU A 47 7.04 0.51 6.60
C LEU A 47 7.31 0.10 5.15
N ALA A 48 6.33 0.27 4.27
CA ALA A 48 6.41 -0.11 2.87
C ALA A 48 7.30 0.84 2.06
N GLY A 49 7.35 2.14 2.40
CA GLY A 49 8.14 3.13 1.68
C GLY A 49 9.59 2.71 1.43
N PRO A 50 10.37 2.34 2.46
CA PRO A 50 11.74 1.83 2.28
C PRO A 50 11.83 0.54 1.45
N VAL A 51 10.83 -0.35 1.53
CA VAL A 51 10.80 -1.61 0.76
C VAL A 51 10.59 -1.33 -0.71
N LEU A 52 9.70 -0.38 -1.06
CA LEU A 52 9.43 0.01 -2.43
C LEU A 52 10.60 0.76 -3.09
N LEU A 53 11.46 1.39 -2.29
CA LEU A 53 12.71 2.01 -2.75
C LEU A 53 13.84 1.00 -2.98
N TYR A 54 13.67 -0.26 -2.56
CA TYR A 54 14.67 -1.28 -2.81
C TYR A 54 14.74 -1.58 -4.32
N PRO A 55 15.93 -1.51 -4.94
CA PRO A 55 16.06 -1.76 -6.36
C PRO A 55 15.78 -3.23 -6.66
N LEU A 56 14.77 -3.48 -7.49
CA LEU A 56 14.46 -4.80 -8.01
C LEU A 56 14.77 -4.85 -9.51
N ALA A 57 15.49 -5.88 -9.93
CA ALA A 57 15.68 -6.22 -11.33
C ALA A 57 14.48 -7.03 -11.85
N ALA A 58 14.27 -7.01 -13.16
CA ALA A 58 13.14 -7.72 -13.77
C ALA A 58 13.25 -9.25 -13.63
N ASP A 59 14.45 -9.75 -13.38
CA ASP A 59 14.80 -11.16 -13.15
C ASP A 59 14.95 -11.51 -11.67
N ASP A 60 14.69 -10.57 -10.74
CA ASP A 60 14.65 -10.90 -9.32
C ASP A 60 13.49 -11.86 -9.02
N GLU A 61 13.85 -13.05 -8.55
CA GLU A 61 12.87 -14.07 -8.18
C GLU A 61 12.30 -13.81 -6.77
N PRO A 62 11.04 -14.18 -6.52
CA PRO A 62 10.50 -14.22 -5.17
C PRO A 62 11.39 -15.06 -4.24
N ALA A 63 11.38 -14.73 -2.94
CA ALA A 63 12.03 -15.57 -1.94
C ALA A 63 11.58 -17.04 -2.09
N PRO A 64 12.52 -18.01 -1.98
CA PRO A 64 12.23 -19.40 -2.29
C PRO A 64 11.09 -19.92 -1.41
N VAL A 65 10.00 -20.31 -2.05
CA VAL A 65 8.92 -21.08 -1.40
C VAL A 65 9.33 -22.56 -1.46
N TYR A 66 9.17 -23.26 -0.34
CA TYR A 66 9.39 -24.71 -0.26
C TYR A 66 8.76 -25.43 -1.47
N ARG A 67 9.55 -26.26 -2.15
CA ARG A 67 9.08 -27.12 -3.23
C ARG A 67 8.97 -28.56 -2.69
N PRO A 68 7.78 -29.18 -2.73
CA PRO A 68 7.56 -30.55 -2.24
C PRO A 68 8.33 -31.60 -3.05
#